data_AF-A0A077F840-F1
#
_entry.id   AF-A0A077F840-F1
#
_cell.length_a   1.000
_cell.length_b   1.000
_cell.length_c   1.000
_cell.angle_alpha   90.00
_cell.angle_beta   90.00
_cell.angle_gamma   90.00
#
_symmetry.space_group_name_H-M   'P 1'
#
loop_
_entity.id
_entity.type
_entity.pdbx_description
1 polymer ?
#
loop_
_entity_poly.entity_id
_entity_poly.type
_entity_poly.pdbx_seq_one_letter_code
_entity_poly.pdbx_strand_id
1 'polypeptide(L)'
;MATHREKSFIATISSEFGTLGHFRQLHAESLVDPFTRDTWAFTPSFAPHFLGHISEDRPVQPLQWYFRSTDAGYVIYTRSEHFFGSYIGYGDGYFGAFSTKAENRSRFRFEPVVGEEGRHGVVIGEGDEVITRLVSLDTGKPLCLREEHFKYRSLKSWQSKRCSYIAADGGEPLHLRLKIVQTHAPYLDNPDEV
;
A
#
# COMPACT_ATOMS: atom_id res chain seq x y z
N MET A 1 -8.56 -19.19 -21.54
CA MET A 1 -7.70 -18.18 -20.88
C MET A 1 -8.59 -17.42 -19.91
N ALA A 2 -8.20 -17.29 -18.65
CA ALA A 2 -8.95 -16.51 -17.68
C ALA A 2 -8.88 -15.02 -18.04
N THR A 3 -10.04 -14.35 -18.06
CA THR A 3 -10.20 -12.91 -18.25
C THR A 3 -9.55 -12.16 -17.10
N HIS A 4 -9.20 -10.89 -17.31
CA HIS A 4 -8.71 -10.03 -16.21
C HIS A 4 -9.71 -9.96 -15.05
N ARG A 5 -11.00 -10.09 -15.31
CA ARG A 5 -12.04 -10.10 -14.27
C ARG A 5 -11.87 -11.31 -13.35
N GLU A 6 -11.70 -12.49 -13.94
CA GLU A 6 -11.49 -13.73 -13.19
C GLU A 6 -10.18 -13.72 -12.39
N LYS A 7 -9.22 -12.89 -12.80
CA LYS A 7 -7.94 -12.70 -12.08
C LYS A 7 -7.99 -11.57 -11.05
N SER A 8 -9.06 -10.79 -10.99
CA SER A 8 -9.18 -9.65 -10.07
C SER A 8 -9.85 -10.07 -8.77
N PHE A 9 -9.38 -9.53 -7.64
CA PHE A 9 -9.83 -9.94 -6.33
C PHE A 9 -9.66 -8.83 -5.28
N ILE A 10 -10.38 -8.96 -4.17
CA ILE A 10 -10.24 -8.10 -3.00
C ILE A 10 -9.60 -8.92 -1.88
N ALA A 11 -8.60 -8.35 -1.22
CA ALA A 11 -7.94 -8.97 -0.08
C ALA A 11 -7.76 -7.99 1.07
N THR A 12 -7.77 -8.50 2.29
CA THR A 12 -7.19 -7.80 3.43
C THR A 12 -5.70 -8.05 3.48
N ILE A 13 -4.93 -7.01 3.81
CA ILE A 13 -3.48 -6.99 3.75
C ILE A 13 -2.93 -6.80 5.14
N SER A 14 -1.98 -7.65 5.51
CA SER A 14 -1.16 -7.47 6.70
C SER A 14 0.31 -7.74 6.40
N SER A 15 1.16 -7.24 7.28
CA SER A 15 2.57 -7.63 7.33
C SER A 15 2.71 -8.91 8.13
N GLU A 16 3.72 -9.73 7.84
CA GLU A 16 4.06 -10.89 8.68
C GLU A 16 4.56 -10.46 10.07
N PHE A 17 5.24 -9.32 10.13
CA PHE A 17 5.78 -8.75 11.35
C PHE A 17 5.16 -7.39 11.56
N GLY A 18 4.46 -7.16 12.68
CA GLY A 18 3.88 -5.86 13.03
C GLY A 18 2.65 -5.44 12.21
N THR A 19 2.25 -4.19 12.38
CA THR A 19 1.02 -3.63 11.80
C THR A 19 1.30 -2.83 10.55
N LEU A 20 0.56 -3.12 9.48
CA LEU A 20 0.57 -2.36 8.22
C LEU A 20 -0.66 -1.45 8.15
N GLY A 21 -0.49 -0.22 7.66
CA GLY A 21 -1.59 0.74 7.57
C GLY A 21 -1.18 2.03 6.89
N HIS A 22 -2.14 2.93 6.68
CA HIS A 22 -1.80 4.30 6.32
C HIS A 22 -1.32 5.08 7.55
N PHE A 23 -0.47 6.09 7.36
CA PHE A 23 0.02 6.93 8.45
C PHE A 23 -1.12 7.55 9.28
N ARG A 24 -2.23 7.91 8.63
CA ARG A 24 -3.46 8.37 9.32
C ARG A 24 -4.02 7.34 10.34
N GLN A 25 -3.83 6.05 10.09
CA GLN A 25 -4.29 4.96 10.95
C GLN A 25 -3.23 4.58 12.00
N LEU A 26 -1.95 4.65 11.64
CA LEU A 26 -0.83 4.19 12.48
C LEU A 26 -0.36 5.23 13.50
N HIS A 27 -0.60 6.51 13.22
CA HIS A 27 -0.12 7.63 14.01
C HIS A 27 -1.25 8.58 14.37
N ALA A 28 -1.30 8.99 15.64
CA ALA A 28 -2.29 9.95 16.13
C ALA A 28 -1.99 11.38 15.65
N GLU A 29 -0.71 11.67 15.40
CA GLU A 29 -0.24 13.00 15.01
C GLU A 29 -0.28 13.18 13.48
N SER A 30 -0.58 14.41 13.04
CA SER A 30 -0.47 14.78 11.63
C SER A 30 1.00 14.96 11.25
N LEU A 31 1.56 13.92 10.64
CA LEU A 31 2.95 13.90 10.17
C LEU A 31 3.11 14.71 8.88
N VAL A 32 4.13 15.56 8.84
CA VAL A 32 4.51 16.36 7.68
C VAL A 32 5.28 15.48 6.69
N ASP A 33 4.93 15.58 5.42
CA ASP A 33 5.63 14.91 4.32
C ASP A 33 7.04 15.50 4.17
N PRO A 34 8.12 14.71 4.42
CA PRO A 34 9.49 15.19 4.34
C PRO A 34 10.00 15.32 2.90
N PHE A 35 9.26 14.81 1.91
CA PHE A 35 9.66 14.79 0.49
C PHE A 35 9.05 15.93 -0.32
N THR A 36 8.07 16.65 0.24
CA THR A 36 7.54 17.85 -0.41
C THR A 36 8.63 18.93 -0.45
N ARG A 37 9.11 19.26 -1.66
CA ARG A 37 10.08 20.34 -1.87
C ARG A 37 9.47 21.67 -1.44
N ASP A 38 10.17 22.40 -0.57
CA ASP A 38 9.82 23.75 -0.09
C ASP A 38 9.32 24.63 -1.24
N THR A 39 8.00 24.75 -1.37
CA THR A 39 7.39 25.86 -2.08
C THR A 39 7.24 26.97 -1.06
N TRP A 40 7.58 28.21 -1.44
CA TRP A 40 7.62 29.38 -0.56
C TRP A 40 6.29 29.76 0.14
N ALA A 41 5.27 28.91 0.08
CA ALA A 41 4.00 29.02 0.79
C ALA A 41 4.00 28.11 2.04
N PHE A 42 3.93 28.74 3.23
CA PHE A 42 4.10 28.16 4.57
C PHE A 42 3.07 27.12 5.05
N THR A 43 2.35 26.43 4.15
CA THR A 43 1.45 25.34 4.54
C THR A 43 2.19 24.00 4.40
N PRO A 44 2.52 23.33 5.53
CA PRO A 44 3.15 22.02 5.46
C PRO A 44 2.21 21.02 4.78
N SER A 45 2.74 20.27 3.80
CA SER A 45 2.06 19.11 3.25
C SER A 45 2.11 17.99 4.29
N PHE A 46 0.98 17.32 4.50
CA PHE A 46 0.90 16.20 5.44
C PHE A 46 0.99 14.87 4.68
N ALA A 47 1.41 13.82 5.39
CA ALA A 47 1.64 12.48 4.87
C ALA A 47 0.56 11.46 5.30
N PRO A 48 -0.75 11.78 5.38
CA PRO A 48 -1.73 10.82 5.91
C PRO A 48 -1.90 9.59 5.01
N HIS A 49 -1.61 9.74 3.71
CA HIS A 49 -1.77 8.73 2.66
C HIS A 49 -0.59 7.75 2.54
N PHE A 50 0.52 8.04 3.20
CA PHE A 50 1.70 7.17 3.17
C PHE A 50 1.34 5.78 3.67
N LEU A 51 1.80 4.76 2.97
CA LEU A 51 1.79 3.41 3.52
C LEU A 51 2.92 3.28 4.53
N GLY A 52 2.56 2.78 5.70
CA GLY A 52 3.42 2.70 6.86
C GLY A 52 3.43 1.34 7.51
N HIS A 53 4.37 1.22 8.43
CA HIS A 53 4.56 0.03 9.24
C HIS A 53 4.94 0.42 10.67
N ILE A 54 4.45 -0.34 11.63
CA ILE A 54 4.91 -0.30 13.02
C ILE A 54 5.20 -1.72 13.47
N SER A 55 6.27 -1.93 14.24
CA SER A 55 6.66 -3.27 14.72
C SER A 55 5.70 -3.86 15.75
N GLU A 56 4.92 -3.00 16.41
CA GLU A 56 3.88 -3.40 17.37
C GLU A 56 2.65 -3.94 16.65
N ASP A 57 2.02 -4.96 17.24
CA ASP A 57 0.66 -5.35 16.86
C ASP A 57 -0.32 -4.34 17.47
N ARG A 58 -1.03 -3.60 16.61
CA ARG A 58 -2.03 -2.62 17.02
C ARG A 58 -3.38 -2.99 16.41
N PRO A 59 -4.48 -2.83 17.17
CA PRO A 59 -5.82 -3.06 16.68
C PRO A 59 -6.25 -1.91 15.76
N VAL A 60 -5.67 -1.83 14.56
CA VAL A 60 -6.12 -0.95 13.49
C VAL A 60 -6.96 -1.76 12.50
N GLN A 61 -7.88 -1.09 11.80
CA GLN A 61 -8.64 -1.74 10.75
C GLN A 61 -7.67 -2.23 9.65
N PRO A 62 -7.71 -3.51 9.25
CA PRO A 62 -6.86 -4.03 8.19
C PRO A 62 -7.00 -3.22 6.90
N LEU A 63 -5.89 -3.07 6.18
CA LEU A 63 -5.95 -2.53 4.83
C LEU A 63 -6.74 -3.50 3.96
N GLN A 64 -7.69 -2.97 3.19
CA GLN A 64 -8.43 -3.75 2.21
C GLN A 64 -8.09 -3.20 0.84
N TRP A 65 -7.57 -4.03 -0.04
CA TRP A 65 -7.14 -3.65 -1.38
C TRP A 65 -7.87 -4.46 -2.44
N TYR A 66 -8.23 -3.79 -3.52
CA TYR A 66 -8.72 -4.39 -4.74
C TYR A 66 -7.58 -4.50 -5.75
N PHE A 67 -7.21 -5.73 -6.10
CA PHE A 67 -6.20 -6.05 -7.10
C PHE A 67 -6.88 -6.21 -8.46
N ARG A 68 -6.86 -5.15 -9.26
CA ARG A 68 -7.38 -5.15 -10.63
C ARG A 68 -6.33 -5.70 -11.58
N SER A 69 -6.59 -6.84 -12.19
CA SER A 69 -5.72 -7.42 -13.22
C SER A 69 -5.78 -6.61 -14.51
N THR A 70 -4.63 -6.40 -15.14
CA THR A 70 -4.46 -5.80 -16.47
C THR A 70 -3.41 -6.58 -17.24
N ASP A 71 -3.25 -6.32 -18.54
CA ASP A 71 -2.20 -6.94 -19.36
C ASP A 71 -0.79 -6.60 -18.85
N ALA A 72 -0.65 -5.46 -18.17
CA ALA A 72 0.62 -4.96 -17.65
C ALA A 72 0.84 -5.28 -16.16
N GLY A 73 0.02 -6.13 -15.53
CA GLY A 73 0.09 -6.44 -14.11
C GLY A 73 -1.12 -5.97 -13.31
N TYR A 74 -1.00 -5.90 -11.99
CA TYR A 74 -2.08 -5.48 -11.10
C TYR A 74 -2.03 -3.97 -10.82
N VAL A 75 -3.17 -3.31 -10.95
CA VAL A 75 -3.40 -1.98 -10.38
C VAL A 75 -4.14 -2.20 -9.05
N ILE A 76 -3.67 -1.55 -7.98
CA ILE A 76 -4.20 -1.77 -6.65
C ILE A 76 -5.01 -0.54 -6.23
N TYR A 77 -6.27 -0.74 -5.84
CA TYR A 77 -7.14 0.31 -5.31
C TYR A 77 -7.41 0.07 -3.83
N THR A 78 -7.37 1.13 -3.03
CA THR A 78 -7.73 1.08 -1.61
C THR A 78 -9.24 0.99 -1.45
N ARG A 79 -9.70 0.03 -0.65
CA ARG A 79 -11.08 -0.17 -0.22
C ARG A 79 -11.29 0.17 1.26
N SER A 80 -10.25 0.59 1.97
CA SER A 80 -10.34 1.12 3.34
C SER A 80 -10.95 2.52 3.36
N GLU A 81 -11.75 2.84 4.37
CA GLU A 81 -12.62 4.04 4.45
C GLU A 81 -11.91 5.37 4.13
N HIS A 82 -10.75 5.63 4.73
CA HIS A 82 -10.09 6.94 4.63
C HIS A 82 -9.47 7.26 3.27
N PHE A 83 -9.22 6.24 2.43
CA PHE A 83 -8.61 6.40 1.12
C PHE A 83 -9.34 5.59 0.06
N PHE A 84 -10.62 5.31 0.28
CA PHE A 84 -11.43 4.50 -0.61
C PHE A 84 -11.40 5.07 -2.03
N GLY A 85 -11.15 4.20 -3.01
CA GLY A 85 -11.04 4.56 -4.44
C GLY A 85 -9.69 5.14 -4.86
N SER A 86 -8.80 5.47 -3.92
CA SER A 86 -7.42 5.87 -4.25
C SER A 86 -6.64 4.66 -4.76
N TYR A 87 -5.68 4.85 -5.66
CA TYR A 87 -4.78 3.77 -6.06
C TYR A 87 -3.53 3.75 -5.18
N ILE A 88 -2.92 2.58 -5.01
CA ILE A 88 -1.57 2.47 -4.45
C ILE A 88 -0.57 2.83 -5.54
N GLY A 89 0.22 3.88 -5.28
CA GLY A 89 1.14 4.45 -6.24
C GLY A 89 2.52 4.68 -5.64
N TYR A 90 3.48 5.03 -6.50
CA TYR A 90 4.81 5.45 -6.12
C TYR A 90 5.04 6.90 -6.53
N GLY A 91 5.49 7.73 -5.59
CA GLY A 91 5.81 9.13 -5.84
C GLY A 91 6.86 9.60 -4.85
N ASP A 92 7.80 10.45 -5.29
CA ASP A 92 8.80 11.10 -4.45
C ASP A 92 9.55 10.18 -3.45
N GLY A 93 9.76 8.91 -3.80
CA GLY A 93 10.51 7.95 -2.97
C GLY A 93 9.68 7.06 -2.06
N TYR A 94 8.35 7.13 -2.07
CA TYR A 94 7.49 6.33 -1.19
C TYR A 94 6.27 5.75 -1.91
N PHE A 95 5.67 4.72 -1.31
CA PHE A 95 4.36 4.20 -1.70
C PHE A 95 3.25 4.77 -0.81
N GLY A 96 2.13 5.13 -1.43
CA GLY A 96 0.99 5.71 -0.74
C GLY A 96 -0.31 5.56 -1.52
N ALA A 97 -1.41 5.96 -0.90
CA ALA A 97 -2.70 6.09 -1.57
C ALA A 97 -2.82 7.44 -2.28
N PHE A 98 -2.93 7.44 -3.60
CA PHE A 98 -3.06 8.65 -4.40
C PHE A 98 -4.40 8.69 -5.14
N SER A 99 -4.89 9.90 -5.39
CA SER A 99 -6.09 10.12 -6.20
C SER A 99 -5.89 9.56 -7.61
N THR A 100 -6.94 9.00 -8.21
CA THR A 100 -6.95 8.47 -9.60
C THR A 100 -6.61 9.51 -10.66
N LYS A 101 -6.66 10.80 -10.32
CA LYS A 101 -6.25 11.90 -11.20
C LYS A 101 -4.75 12.22 -11.12
N ALA A 102 -4.02 11.67 -10.15
CA ALA A 102 -2.58 11.86 -10.06
C ALA A 102 -1.85 10.92 -11.03
N GLU A 103 -0.65 11.33 -11.47
CA GLU A 103 0.15 10.58 -12.45
C GLU A 103 0.92 9.39 -11.82
N ASN A 104 0.90 9.28 -10.49
CA ASN A 104 1.72 8.35 -9.71
C ASN A 104 1.19 6.90 -9.68
N ARG A 105 0.36 6.49 -10.65
CA ARG A 105 -0.28 5.17 -10.63
C ARG A 105 0.74 4.07 -10.84
N SER A 106 0.88 3.20 -9.84
CA SER A 106 1.78 2.07 -9.94
C SER A 106 1.12 0.77 -10.38
N ARG A 107 1.92 -0.05 -11.06
CA ARG A 107 1.55 -1.42 -11.41
C ARG A 107 2.41 -2.40 -10.63
N PHE A 108 1.83 -3.54 -10.29
CA PHE A 108 2.47 -4.53 -9.43
C PHE A 108 2.40 -5.93 -10.03
N ARG A 109 3.40 -6.75 -9.68
CA ARG A 109 3.34 -8.20 -9.83
C ARG A 109 3.60 -8.87 -8.49
N PHE A 110 3.05 -10.07 -8.33
CA PHE A 110 3.37 -10.93 -7.19
C PHE A 110 4.68 -11.66 -7.44
N GLU A 111 5.47 -11.76 -6.38
CA GLU A 111 6.63 -12.65 -6.30
C GLU A 111 6.43 -13.58 -5.10
N PRO A 112 6.48 -14.91 -5.30
CA PRO A 112 6.40 -15.86 -4.19
C PRO A 112 7.53 -15.62 -3.19
N VAL A 113 7.25 -15.88 -1.91
CA VAL A 113 8.32 -16.09 -0.94
C VAL A 113 8.79 -17.55 -1.05
N VAL A 114 10.11 -17.78 -1.10
CA VAL A 114 10.74 -19.11 -1.24
C VAL A 114 10.20 -20.03 -0.13
N GLY A 115 9.29 -20.93 -0.50
CA GLY A 115 8.46 -21.74 0.43
C GLY A 115 7.00 -21.87 0.00
N GLU A 116 6.44 -20.84 -0.63
CA GLU A 116 5.08 -20.82 -1.21
C GLU A 116 5.09 -21.09 -2.73
N GLU A 117 6.25 -21.28 -3.35
CA GLU A 117 6.41 -21.56 -4.80
C GLU A 117 5.57 -22.76 -5.27
N GLY A 118 5.36 -23.76 -4.40
CA GLY A 118 4.52 -24.93 -4.68
C GLY A 118 3.01 -24.67 -4.70
N ARG A 119 2.54 -23.50 -4.23
CA ARG A 119 1.12 -23.09 -4.24
C ARG A 119 0.73 -22.23 -5.44
N HIS A 120 1.69 -21.75 -6.22
CA HIS A 120 1.47 -20.86 -7.37
C HIS A 120 0.78 -21.51 -8.60
N GLY A 121 0.40 -22.78 -8.51
CA GLY A 121 -0.50 -23.44 -9.47
C GLY A 121 -1.97 -23.51 -9.02
N VAL A 122 -2.29 -23.06 -7.80
CA VAL A 122 -3.64 -23.16 -7.22
C VAL A 122 -4.42 -21.89 -7.54
N VAL A 123 -5.63 -22.06 -8.06
CA VAL A 123 -6.59 -20.98 -8.26
C VAL A 123 -6.83 -20.32 -6.91
N ILE A 124 -6.45 -19.05 -6.77
CA ILE A 124 -6.68 -18.27 -5.56
C ILE A 124 -8.19 -18.22 -5.30
N GLY A 125 -8.65 -18.88 -4.25
CA GLY A 125 -10.04 -18.94 -3.82
C GLY A 125 -10.39 -17.93 -2.74
N GLU A 126 -11.68 -17.73 -2.50
CA GLU A 126 -12.15 -16.93 -1.36
C GLU A 126 -11.81 -17.63 -0.05
N GLY A 127 -11.31 -16.86 0.91
CA GLY A 127 -10.84 -17.39 2.20
C GLY A 127 -9.39 -17.87 2.20
N ASP A 128 -8.74 -17.97 1.04
CA ASP A 128 -7.34 -18.34 0.96
C ASP A 128 -6.43 -17.26 1.55
N GLU A 129 -5.32 -17.70 2.12
CA GLU A 129 -4.25 -16.84 2.61
C GLU A 129 -2.97 -17.11 1.80
N VAL A 130 -2.38 -16.04 1.29
CA VAL A 130 -1.17 -16.09 0.46
C VAL A 130 -0.11 -15.16 1.05
N ILE A 131 1.10 -15.67 1.22
CA ILE A 131 2.26 -14.85 1.57
C ILE A 131 3.04 -14.54 0.29
N THR A 132 3.22 -13.26 -0.01
CA THR A 132 3.84 -12.81 -1.25
C THR A 132 4.60 -11.51 -1.05
N ARG A 133 5.46 -11.17 -2.02
CA ARG A 133 6.06 -9.85 -2.16
C ARG A 133 5.38 -9.14 -3.32
N LEU A 134 5.12 -7.85 -3.14
CA LEU A 134 4.70 -6.99 -4.24
C LEU A 134 5.93 -6.34 -4.85
N VAL A 135 6.09 -6.53 -6.15
CA VAL A 135 7.12 -5.85 -6.96
C VAL A 135 6.44 -4.77 -7.78
N SER A 136 6.85 -3.51 -7.58
CA SER A 136 6.43 -2.43 -8.45
C SER A 136 7.10 -2.59 -9.80
N LEU A 137 6.29 -2.59 -10.85
CA LEU A 137 6.75 -2.68 -12.23
C LEU A 137 7.32 -1.35 -12.73
N ASP A 138 6.97 -0.23 -12.10
CA ASP A 138 7.48 1.09 -12.47
C ASP A 138 8.90 1.31 -11.94
N THR A 139 9.18 0.81 -10.74
CA THR A 139 10.52 0.89 -10.15
C THR A 139 11.37 -0.36 -10.39
N GLY A 140 10.73 -1.47 -10.78
CA GLY A 140 11.36 -2.79 -10.91
C GLY A 140 11.76 -3.43 -9.58
N LYS A 141 11.35 -2.85 -8.45
CA LYS A 141 11.80 -3.23 -7.10
C LYS A 141 10.64 -3.69 -6.20
N PRO A 142 10.90 -4.58 -5.24
CA PRO A 142 9.91 -4.94 -4.24
C PRO A 142 9.58 -3.76 -3.33
N LEU A 143 8.41 -3.82 -2.70
CA LEU A 143 8.09 -2.96 -1.58
C LEU A 143 9.03 -3.28 -0.42
N CYS A 144 9.70 -2.27 0.11
CA CYS A 144 10.62 -2.38 1.23
C CYS A 144 10.20 -1.42 2.34
N LEU A 145 10.60 -1.75 3.57
CA LEU A 145 10.50 -0.81 4.68
C LEU A 145 11.70 0.14 4.68
N ARG A 146 11.43 1.41 4.94
CA ARG A 146 12.42 2.44 5.16
C ARG A 146 12.01 3.30 6.33
N GLU A 147 12.99 3.86 7.03
CA GLU A 147 12.75 4.73 8.17
C GLU A 147 13.21 6.15 7.85
N GLU A 148 12.42 7.12 8.29
CA GLU A 148 12.74 8.54 8.17
C GLU A 148 12.16 9.32 9.36
N HIS A 149 12.71 10.49 9.63
CA HIS A 149 12.18 11.41 10.63
C HIS A 149 11.05 12.27 10.05
N PHE A 150 9.85 12.09 10.59
CA PHE A 150 8.68 12.89 10.25
C PHE A 150 8.46 13.96 11.32
N LYS A 151 8.27 15.20 10.87
CA LYS A 151 7.91 16.31 11.76
C LYS A 151 6.42 16.29 12.04
N TYR A 152 6.03 16.70 13.24
CA TYR A 152 4.64 16.92 13.61
C TYR A 152 4.54 18.06 14.62
N ARG A 153 3.37 18.68 14.70
CA ARG A 153 3.13 19.75 15.67
C ARG A 153 2.52 19.17 16.93
N SER A 154 3.19 19.34 18.06
CA SER A 154 2.64 19.02 19.38
C SER A 154 2.48 20.30 20.19
N LEU A 155 1.25 20.63 20.56
CA LEU A 155 0.89 21.85 21.27
C LEU A 155 1.44 23.11 20.57
N LYS A 156 2.59 23.62 21.03
CA LYS A 156 3.24 24.85 20.56
C LYS A 156 4.63 24.62 19.95
N SER A 157 5.12 23.39 19.84
CA SER A 157 6.44 23.09 19.30
C SER A 157 6.39 22.06 18.17
N TRP A 158 7.34 22.20 17.25
CA TRP A 158 7.62 21.18 16.26
C TRP A 158 8.42 20.07 16.92
N GLN A 159 7.92 18.85 16.79
CA GLN A 159 8.57 17.63 17.23
C GLN A 159 8.93 16.79 16.02
N SER A 160 9.84 15.84 16.21
CA SER A 160 10.26 14.90 15.20
C SER A 160 10.19 13.50 15.79
N LYS A 161 9.69 12.54 15.01
CA LYS A 161 9.71 11.13 15.39
C LYS A 161 10.12 10.28 14.19
N ARG A 162 10.80 9.18 14.46
CA ARG A 162 11.17 8.19 13.44
C ARG A 162 9.94 7.35 13.10
N CYS A 163 9.64 7.20 11.81
CA CYS A 163 8.54 6.38 11.33
C CYS A 163 9.01 5.46 10.21
N SER A 164 8.43 4.27 10.14
CA SER A 164 8.67 3.32 9.07
C SER A 164 7.60 3.46 8.00
N TYR A 165 8.02 3.67 6.77
CA TYR A 165 7.16 3.82 5.59
C TYR A 165 7.57 2.83 4.49
N ILE A 166 6.66 2.57 3.56
CA ILE A 166 6.93 1.69 2.42
C ILE A 166 7.56 2.51 1.29
N ALA A 167 8.67 2.01 0.75
CA ALA A 167 9.39 2.59 -0.38
C ALA A 167 9.78 1.50 -1.39
N ALA A 168 10.32 1.91 -2.55
CA ALA A 168 10.90 0.99 -3.54
C ALA A 168 12.37 0.68 -3.27
N ASP A 169 12.99 1.44 -2.37
CA ASP A 169 14.36 1.37 -1.94
C ASP A 169 14.41 1.41 -0.40
N GLY A 170 15.10 0.47 0.22
CA GLY A 170 15.09 0.32 1.67
C GLY A 170 15.78 -0.96 2.13
N GLY A 171 15.34 -1.45 3.28
CA GLY A 171 15.80 -2.72 3.84
C GLY A 171 15.25 -3.93 3.10
N GLU A 172 15.06 -5.04 3.82
CA GLU A 172 14.55 -6.28 3.25
C GLU A 172 13.17 -6.11 2.57
N PRO A 173 12.90 -6.85 1.48
CA PRO A 173 11.58 -6.91 0.85
C PRO A 173 10.49 -7.27 1.85
N LEU A 174 9.41 -6.49 1.86
CA LEU A 174 8.27 -6.67 2.75
C LEU A 174 7.45 -7.90 2.31
N HIS A 175 7.24 -8.83 3.25
CA HIS A 175 6.35 -9.97 3.04
C HIS A 175 4.94 -9.56 3.44
N LEU A 176 4.02 -9.67 2.50
CA LEU A 176 2.63 -9.34 2.67
C LEU A 176 1.82 -10.61 2.76
N ARG A 177 0.98 -10.67 3.79
CA ARG A 177 -0.06 -11.68 3.94
C ARG A 177 -1.36 -11.14 3.35
N LEU A 178 -1.82 -11.79 2.31
CA LEU A 178 -3.07 -11.49 1.62
C LEU A 178 -4.10 -12.52 2.04
N LYS A 179 -5.16 -12.07 2.70
CA LYS A 179 -6.34 -12.90 2.94
C LYS A 179 -7.43 -12.49 1.96
N ILE A 180 -7.77 -13.39 1.06
CA ILE A 180 -8.67 -13.13 -0.06
C ILE A 180 -10.11 -13.10 0.47
N VAL A 181 -10.75 -11.95 0.32
CA VAL A 181 -12.12 -11.71 0.80
C VAL A 181 -13.14 -11.98 -0.30
N GLN A 182 -12.79 -11.65 -1.54
CA GLN A 182 -13.68 -11.78 -2.69
C GLN A 182 -12.87 -12.05 -3.95
N THR A 183 -13.29 -13.04 -4.72
CA THR A 183 -12.73 -13.35 -6.04
C THR A 183 -13.66 -12.84 -7.14
N HIS A 184 -13.16 -12.72 -8.37
CA HIS A 184 -13.95 -12.23 -9.51
C HIS A 184 -14.60 -10.86 -9.27
N ALA A 185 -13.97 -10.03 -8.43
CA ALA A 185 -14.57 -8.81 -7.92
C ALA A 185 -14.98 -7.89 -9.09
N PRO A 186 -16.19 -7.30 -9.06
CA PRO A 186 -16.74 -6.57 -10.18
C PRO A 186 -15.84 -5.39 -10.57
N TYR A 187 -15.72 -5.19 -11.87
CA TYR A 187 -14.81 -4.22 -12.50
C TYR A 187 -15.09 -2.76 -12.14
N LEU A 188 -16.26 -2.46 -11.55
CA LEU A 188 -16.93 -1.16 -11.62
C LEU A 188 -17.97 -0.98 -10.50
N ASP A 189 -17.64 -1.32 -9.26
CA ASP A 189 -18.49 -0.83 -8.16
C ASP A 189 -18.31 0.69 -7.94
N ASN A 190 -17.27 1.32 -8.54
CA ASN A 190 -17.11 2.77 -8.53
C ASN A 190 -16.65 3.37 -9.87
N PRO A 191 -17.26 4.49 -10.31
CA PRO A 191 -17.01 5.13 -11.60
C PRO A 191 -15.63 5.83 -11.71
N ASP A 192 -14.93 6.04 -10.60
CA ASP A 192 -13.59 6.63 -10.58
C ASP A 192 -12.47 5.60 -10.82
N GLU A 193 -12.80 4.30 -10.95
CA GLU A 193 -11.84 3.20 -11.20
C GLU A 193 -11.47 3.02 -12.68
N VAL A 194 -11.81 3.98 -13.54
CA VAL A 194 -11.64 3.90 -15.00
C VAL A 194 -10.16 4.00 -15.40
#